data_AF-A0A3C1E0J6-F1
#
_entry.id   AF-A0A3C1E0J6-F1
#
_cell.length_a   1.000
_cell.length_b   1.000
_cell.length_c   1.000
_cell.angle_alpha   90.00
_cell.angle_beta   90.00
_cell.angle_gamma   90.00
#
_symmetry.space_group_name_H-M   'P 1'
#
loop_
_entity.id
_entity.type
_entity.pdbx_description
1 polymer ?
#
loop_
_entity_poly.entity_id
_entity_poly.type
_entity_poly.pdbx_seq_one_letter_code
_entity_poly.pdbx_strand_id
1 'polypeptide(L)'
;SKPGSITPLGQFAELDNSSPDGSSIVVADAIGRMTLSIATAKTTRIPVLEVGRQHTFGGQLELLGSGTAWVQKVAVTGTGDAYVSLLVYEDGTSARILYRTVDDRGSIDDFRVSPNGQYVAISTVPDVSSSVSDGYTVNPKSTSITTVFVDIATGNVVRSVTGFDVDW
;
A
#
# COMPACT_ATOMS: atom_id res chain seq x y z
N SER A 1 21.43 -6.37 29.27
CA SER A 1 20.12 -6.83 29.75
C SER A 1 20.22 -8.31 30.12
N LYS A 2 19.41 -8.80 31.07
CA LYS A 2 19.30 -10.25 31.34
C LYS A 2 18.64 -10.93 30.13
N PRO A 3 19.08 -12.12 29.69
CA PRO A 3 18.32 -12.91 28.72
C PRO A 3 16.88 -13.10 29.22
N GLY A 4 15.89 -12.77 28.39
CA GLY A 4 14.46 -12.88 28.73
C GLY A 4 13.80 -11.63 29.33
N SER A 5 14.50 -10.49 29.43
CA SER A 5 13.89 -9.20 29.78
C SER A 5 13.06 -8.66 28.61
N ILE A 6 11.75 -8.51 28.77
CA ILE A 6 10.88 -7.82 27.80
C ILE A 6 11.16 -6.32 27.87
N THR A 7 11.54 -5.72 26.75
CA THR A 7 11.71 -4.27 26.62
C THR A 7 10.55 -3.71 25.80
N PRO A 8 9.68 -2.86 26.39
CA PRO A 8 8.61 -2.21 25.63
C PRO A 8 9.19 -1.34 24.51
N LEU A 9 8.64 -1.46 23.29
CA LEU A 9 9.06 -0.67 22.13
C LEU A 9 8.25 0.64 21.98
N GLY A 10 7.21 0.84 22.79
CA GLY A 10 6.38 2.04 22.79
C GLY A 10 4.91 1.74 23.13
N GLN A 11 4.07 2.77 23.02
CA GLN A 11 2.61 2.68 23.08
C GLN A 11 2.05 3.28 21.79
N PHE A 12 1.24 2.49 21.09
CA PHE A 12 0.68 2.86 19.79
C PHE A 12 -0.80 2.50 19.76
N ALA A 13 -1.57 3.24 18.97
CA ALA A 13 -2.99 2.99 18.77
C ALA A 13 -3.23 1.82 17.81
N GLU A 14 -2.31 1.61 16.88
CA GLU A 14 -2.37 0.58 15.85
C GLU A 14 -1.00 -0.04 15.60
N LEU A 15 -1.01 -1.33 15.28
CA LEU A 15 0.12 -2.07 14.71
C LEU A 15 -0.35 -2.61 13.36
N ASP A 16 0.40 -2.30 12.32
CA ASP A 16 0.09 -2.60 10.92
C ASP A 16 1.18 -3.57 10.40
N ASN A 17 1.69 -3.36 9.20
CA ASN A 17 2.60 -4.31 8.56
C ASN A 17 4.07 -4.23 9.03
N SER A 18 4.83 -5.31 8.84
CA SER A 18 6.29 -5.37 9.11
C SER A 18 7.13 -5.25 7.85
N SER A 19 8.38 -4.81 7.98
CA SER A 19 9.34 -4.89 6.89
C SER A 19 9.69 -6.35 6.55
N PRO A 20 9.99 -6.69 5.29
CA PRO A 20 10.32 -8.06 4.89
C PRO A 20 11.50 -8.68 5.66
N ASP A 21 12.43 -7.86 6.15
CA ASP A 21 13.57 -8.31 6.96
C ASP A 21 13.28 -8.36 8.47
N GLY A 22 12.06 -7.99 8.89
CA GLY A 22 11.63 -7.95 10.29
C GLY A 22 12.30 -6.87 11.14
N SER A 23 13.07 -5.95 10.55
CA SER A 23 13.80 -4.91 11.29
C SER A 23 12.92 -3.74 11.72
N SER A 24 11.78 -3.56 11.05
CA SER A 24 10.86 -2.44 11.26
C SER A 24 9.40 -2.88 11.22
N ILE A 25 8.54 -2.14 11.94
CA ILE A 25 7.08 -2.33 11.92
C ILE A 25 6.42 -0.98 11.69
N VAL A 26 5.31 -0.96 10.98
CA VAL A 26 4.43 0.21 10.84
C VAL A 26 3.49 0.25 12.03
N VAL A 27 3.47 1.36 12.72
CA VAL A 27 2.60 1.63 13.86
C VAL A 27 1.92 2.98 13.66
N ALA A 28 0.82 3.23 14.38
CA ALA A 28 0.16 4.53 14.31
C ALA A 28 -0.18 5.11 15.68
N ASP A 29 -0.28 6.43 15.70
CA ASP A 29 -0.87 7.22 16.78
C ASP A 29 -2.07 8.02 16.26
N ALA A 30 -2.60 8.94 17.08
CA ALA A 30 -3.73 9.78 16.70
C ALA A 30 -3.45 10.73 15.51
N ILE A 31 -2.18 10.90 15.11
CA ILE A 31 -1.78 11.79 14.02
C ILE A 31 -1.60 11.00 12.72
N GLY A 32 -1.05 9.79 12.78
CA GLY A 32 -0.92 8.92 11.60
C GLY A 32 0.11 7.80 11.76
N ARG A 33 0.52 7.22 10.62
CA ARG A 33 1.47 6.09 10.58
C ARG A 33 2.93 6.53 10.72
N MET A 34 3.74 5.66 11.32
CA MET A 34 5.19 5.82 11.48
C MET A 34 5.86 4.44 11.38
N THR A 35 7.11 4.41 10.92
CA THR A 35 7.96 3.21 11.02
C THR A 35 8.63 3.18 12.40
N LEU A 36 8.62 2.02 13.05
CA LEU A 36 9.29 1.73 14.31
C LEU A 36 10.44 0.74 14.06
N SER A 37 11.67 1.12 14.40
CA SER A 37 12.82 0.22 14.39
C SER A 37 12.80 -0.70 15.59
N ILE A 38 12.85 -2.02 15.37
CA ILE A 38 12.83 -3.04 16.43
C ILE A 38 14.11 -3.03 17.26
N ALA A 39 15.26 -2.78 16.63
CA ALA A 39 16.55 -2.78 17.32
C ALA A 39 16.73 -1.58 18.25
N THR A 40 16.11 -0.44 17.93
CA THR A 40 16.41 0.85 18.61
C THR A 40 15.20 1.51 19.27
N ALA A 41 14.00 1.00 19.03
CA ALA A 41 12.72 1.65 19.38
C ALA A 41 12.56 3.07 18.81
N LYS A 42 13.38 3.46 17.82
CA LYS A 42 13.27 4.76 17.15
C LYS A 42 12.08 4.73 16.19
N THR A 43 11.28 5.80 16.23
CA THR A 43 10.17 6.00 15.29
C THR A 43 10.51 7.05 14.23
N THR A 44 9.89 6.96 13.06
CA THR A 44 9.99 7.95 11.97
C THR A 44 8.64 8.07 11.29
N ARG A 45 8.11 9.30 11.19
CA ARG A 45 6.78 9.57 10.61
C ARG A 45 6.77 9.23 9.13
N ILE A 46 5.74 8.52 8.67
CA ILE A 46 5.48 8.35 7.24
C ILE A 46 4.79 9.63 6.75
N PRO A 47 5.37 10.36 5.78
CA PRO A 47 4.81 11.63 5.33
C PRO A 47 3.51 11.40 4.56
N VAL A 48 2.59 12.36 4.66
CA VAL A 48 1.46 12.45 3.73
C VAL A 48 2.00 12.95 2.40
N LEU A 49 1.82 12.18 1.33
CA LEU A 49 2.23 12.59 0.00
C LEU A 49 1.22 13.55 -0.61
N GLU A 50 1.73 14.40 -1.51
CA GLU A 50 0.89 15.19 -2.39
C GLU A 50 0.92 14.60 -3.79
N VAL A 51 -0.25 14.41 -4.38
CA VAL A 51 -0.39 14.06 -5.79
C VAL A 51 -1.15 15.17 -6.48
N GLY A 52 -0.56 15.79 -7.50
CA GLY A 52 -1.20 16.88 -8.22
C GLY A 52 -1.57 18.09 -7.35
N ARG A 53 -0.81 18.37 -6.28
CA ARG A 53 -1.08 19.40 -5.24
C ARG A 53 -2.28 19.11 -4.33
N GLN A 54 -2.75 17.87 -4.29
CA GLN A 54 -3.77 17.43 -3.34
C GLN A 54 -3.14 16.50 -2.31
N HIS A 55 -3.55 16.64 -1.05
CA HIS A 55 -3.20 15.69 -0.01
C HIS A 55 -3.86 14.34 -0.29
N THR A 56 -3.09 13.28 -0.09
CA THR A 56 -3.58 11.90 -0.21
C THR A 56 -4.21 11.41 1.10
N PHE A 57 -5.27 10.61 0.99
CA PHE A 57 -5.78 9.80 2.09
C PHE A 57 -5.14 8.41 2.04
N GLY A 58 -4.32 8.09 3.04
CA GLY A 58 -3.53 6.86 3.08
C GLY A 58 -4.31 5.64 3.55
N GLY A 59 -4.38 4.61 2.71
CA GLY A 59 -4.84 3.27 3.06
C GLY A 59 -3.67 2.34 3.40
N GLN A 60 -3.80 1.08 3.00
CA GLN A 60 -2.81 0.02 3.15
C GLN A 60 -1.41 0.46 2.71
N LEU A 61 -0.40 0.07 3.49
CA LEU A 61 1.01 0.40 3.27
C LEU A 61 1.90 -0.83 3.50
N GLU A 62 2.90 -1.02 2.64
CA GLU A 62 3.90 -2.08 2.77
C GLU A 62 5.32 -1.51 2.66
N LEU A 63 6.18 -1.90 3.60
CA LEU A 63 7.59 -1.51 3.63
C LEU A 63 8.40 -2.35 2.63
N LEU A 64 9.46 -1.77 2.08
CA LEU A 64 10.39 -2.41 1.17
C LEU A 64 11.73 -2.68 1.85
N GLY A 65 12.14 -3.95 1.89
CA GLY A 65 13.45 -4.38 2.40
C GLY A 65 13.72 -3.89 3.83
N SER A 66 14.95 -3.40 4.07
CA SER A 66 15.43 -2.93 5.39
C SER A 66 15.40 -1.40 5.56
N GLY A 67 14.80 -0.68 4.62
CA GLY A 67 14.93 0.77 4.49
C GLY A 67 13.68 1.55 4.91
N THR A 68 13.66 2.83 4.54
CA THR A 68 12.50 3.71 4.69
C THR A 68 11.60 3.70 3.45
N ALA A 69 11.88 2.82 2.48
CA ALA A 69 11.10 2.76 1.25
C ALA A 69 9.81 1.98 1.48
N TRP A 70 8.74 2.43 0.82
CA TRP A 70 7.41 1.85 0.98
C TRP A 70 6.54 2.06 -0.26
N VAL A 71 5.50 1.24 -0.33
CA VAL A 71 4.41 1.36 -1.30
C VAL A 71 3.12 1.54 -0.53
N GLN A 72 2.26 2.47 -0.96
CA GLN A 72 0.99 2.74 -0.30
C GLN A 72 -0.15 2.87 -1.30
N LYS A 73 -1.30 2.27 -0.96
CA LYS A 73 -2.56 2.59 -1.61
C LYS A 73 -3.11 3.89 -1.02
N VAL A 74 -3.33 4.88 -1.87
CA VAL A 74 -3.86 6.19 -1.46
C VAL A 74 -5.12 6.54 -2.25
N ALA A 75 -5.99 7.34 -1.66
CA ALA A 75 -7.10 7.99 -2.35
C ALA A 75 -6.82 9.49 -2.52
N VAL A 76 -7.21 10.04 -3.66
CA VAL A 76 -7.21 11.49 -3.94
C VAL A 76 -8.56 11.92 -4.47
N THR A 77 -8.88 13.21 -4.37
CA THR A 77 -10.13 13.75 -4.91
C THR A 77 -10.09 13.74 -6.44
N GLY A 78 -11.03 13.05 -7.07
CA GLY A 78 -11.22 13.04 -8.51
C GLY A 78 -12.05 14.23 -9.00
N THR A 79 -12.57 14.12 -10.23
CA THR A 79 -13.57 15.05 -10.74
C THR A 79 -14.93 14.80 -10.09
N GLY A 80 -15.58 15.86 -9.59
CA GLY A 80 -16.84 15.75 -8.85
C GLY A 80 -16.64 15.18 -7.45
N ASP A 81 -17.60 14.38 -6.96
CA ASP A 81 -17.55 13.72 -5.64
C ASP A 81 -16.83 12.34 -5.67
N ALA A 82 -16.16 12.02 -6.78
CA ALA A 82 -15.46 10.74 -6.92
C ALA A 82 -14.08 10.76 -6.25
N TYR A 83 -13.65 9.59 -5.75
CA TYR A 83 -12.28 9.36 -5.30
C TYR A 83 -11.54 8.51 -6.31
N VAL A 84 -10.26 8.83 -6.54
CA VAL A 84 -9.34 8.06 -7.36
C VAL A 84 -8.39 7.31 -6.44
N SER A 85 -8.30 5.99 -6.59
CA SER A 85 -7.30 5.18 -5.89
C SER A 85 -6.01 5.11 -6.72
N LEU A 86 -4.88 5.40 -6.09
CA LEU A 86 -3.55 5.33 -6.67
C LEU A 86 -2.67 4.40 -5.83
N LEU A 87 -1.69 3.78 -6.47
CA LEU A 87 -0.58 3.18 -5.76
C LEU A 87 0.63 4.10 -5.89
N VAL A 88 1.25 4.47 -4.78
CA VAL A 88 2.41 5.36 -4.73
C VAL A 88 3.60 4.65 -4.11
N TYR A 89 4.80 5.04 -4.54
CA TYR A 89 6.08 4.61 -3.98
C TYR A 89 6.81 5.82 -3.40
N GLU A 90 7.56 5.60 -2.33
CA GLU A 90 8.44 6.58 -1.70
C GLU A 90 9.70 5.88 -1.12
N ASP A 91 10.85 6.53 -1.11
CA ASP A 91 12.12 5.96 -0.61
C ASP A 91 12.98 6.84 0.30
N GLY A 92 12.40 7.88 0.87
CA GLY A 92 13.06 8.94 1.62
C GLY A 92 13.67 10.03 0.74
N THR A 93 13.80 9.82 -0.58
CA THR A 93 14.43 10.77 -1.50
C THR A 93 13.54 11.18 -2.66
N SER A 94 12.66 10.27 -3.09
CA SER A 94 11.75 10.46 -4.21
C SER A 94 10.40 9.83 -3.92
N ALA A 95 9.34 10.44 -4.45
CA ALA A 95 7.99 9.90 -4.43
C ALA A 95 7.42 9.91 -5.86
N ARG A 96 6.67 8.87 -6.23
CA ARG A 96 5.98 8.80 -7.53
C ARG A 96 4.71 7.97 -7.46
N ILE A 97 3.80 8.21 -8.42
CA ILE A 97 2.72 7.28 -8.71
C ILE A 97 3.34 6.03 -9.35
N LEU A 98 3.08 4.88 -8.74
CA LEU A 98 3.51 3.59 -9.23
C LEU A 98 2.45 2.94 -10.13
N TYR A 99 1.17 3.12 -9.80
CA TYR A 99 0.07 2.59 -10.60
C TYR A 99 -1.19 3.45 -10.47
N ARG A 100 -1.93 3.55 -11.58
CA ARG A 100 -3.29 4.10 -11.67
C ARG A 100 -4.08 3.34 -12.72
N THR A 101 -5.41 3.31 -12.57
CA THR A 101 -6.30 2.74 -13.57
C THR A 101 -6.40 3.67 -14.78
N VAL A 102 -6.80 3.12 -15.94
CA VAL A 102 -6.95 3.89 -17.17
C VAL A 102 -8.00 4.97 -16.95
N ASP A 103 -7.62 6.22 -17.22
CA ASP A 103 -8.45 7.42 -17.05
C ASP A 103 -9.10 7.56 -15.66
N ASP A 104 -8.49 6.96 -14.62
CA ASP A 104 -9.01 6.88 -13.25
C ASP A 104 -10.43 6.28 -13.13
N ARG A 105 -10.86 5.51 -14.12
CA ARG A 105 -12.20 4.89 -14.14
C ARG A 105 -12.34 3.72 -13.17
N GLY A 106 -11.22 3.13 -12.78
CA GLY A 106 -11.19 1.93 -11.95
C GLY A 106 -10.90 2.20 -10.48
N SER A 107 -10.80 1.11 -9.71
CA SER A 107 -10.44 1.14 -8.29
C SER A 107 -9.41 0.07 -7.94
N ILE A 108 -8.55 0.35 -6.98
CA ILE A 108 -7.58 -0.60 -6.40
C ILE A 108 -8.20 -1.23 -5.15
N ASP A 109 -8.37 -2.55 -5.20
CA ASP A 109 -8.95 -3.35 -4.12
C ASP A 109 -7.89 -3.67 -3.06
N ASP A 110 -6.80 -4.34 -3.45
CA ASP A 110 -5.69 -4.75 -2.58
C ASP A 110 -4.36 -4.77 -3.37
N PHE A 111 -3.22 -4.80 -2.69
CA PHE A 111 -1.91 -5.04 -3.30
C PHE A 111 -1.00 -5.87 -2.38
N ARG A 112 0.03 -6.51 -2.94
CA ARG A 112 1.14 -7.12 -2.18
C ARG A 112 2.46 -6.91 -2.90
N VAL A 113 3.46 -6.46 -2.17
CA VAL A 113 4.85 -6.40 -2.65
C VAL A 113 5.43 -7.82 -2.67
N SER A 114 6.13 -8.17 -3.75
CA SER A 114 6.83 -9.45 -3.86
C SER A 114 7.94 -9.57 -2.80
N PRO A 115 8.27 -10.77 -2.29
CA PRO A 115 9.26 -10.94 -1.21
C PRO A 115 10.64 -10.35 -1.51
N ASN A 116 11.05 -10.30 -2.78
CA ASN A 116 12.32 -9.70 -3.21
C ASN A 116 12.25 -8.17 -3.43
N GLY A 117 11.10 -7.55 -3.20
CA GLY A 117 10.86 -6.11 -3.35
C GLY A 117 10.88 -5.60 -4.79
N GLN A 118 10.89 -6.47 -5.80
CA GLN A 118 11.03 -6.06 -7.20
C GLN A 118 9.69 -5.72 -7.86
N TYR A 119 8.63 -6.44 -7.48
CA TYR A 119 7.32 -6.33 -8.09
C TYR A 119 6.26 -5.99 -7.04
N VAL A 120 5.15 -5.41 -7.50
CA VAL A 120 3.91 -5.34 -6.75
C VAL A 120 2.80 -5.98 -7.56
N ALA A 121 2.03 -6.86 -6.92
CA ALA A 121 0.79 -7.41 -7.46
C ALA A 121 -0.38 -6.57 -6.95
N ILE A 122 -1.27 -6.14 -7.85
CA ILE A 122 -2.33 -5.18 -7.56
C ILE A 122 -3.66 -5.77 -8.04
N SER A 123 -4.58 -6.04 -7.13
CA SER A 123 -5.97 -6.37 -7.47
C SER A 123 -6.74 -5.08 -7.77
N THR A 124 -7.32 -4.98 -8.97
CA THR A 124 -8.01 -3.79 -9.43
C THR A 124 -9.31 -4.13 -10.17
N VAL A 125 -10.33 -3.31 -9.95
CA VAL A 125 -11.52 -3.23 -10.80
C VAL A 125 -11.20 -2.22 -11.90
N PRO A 126 -11.06 -2.60 -13.18
CA PRO A 126 -10.59 -1.69 -14.22
C PRO A 126 -11.52 -0.50 -14.49
N ASP A 127 -12.83 -0.72 -14.36
CA ASP A 127 -13.88 0.29 -14.52
C ASP A 127 -15.00 0.03 -13.52
N VAL A 128 -15.21 0.96 -12.60
CA VAL A 128 -16.23 0.82 -11.55
C VAL A 128 -17.64 0.98 -12.09
N SER A 129 -17.82 1.73 -13.19
CA SER A 129 -19.15 2.03 -13.77
C SER A 129 -19.81 0.82 -14.42
N SER A 130 -19.02 -0.15 -14.88
CA SER A 130 -19.48 -1.42 -15.45
C SER A 130 -19.25 -2.62 -14.51
N SER A 131 -18.88 -2.37 -13.24
CA SER A 131 -18.57 -3.43 -12.29
C SER A 131 -19.84 -4.20 -11.90
N VAL A 132 -19.78 -5.53 -12.00
CA VAL A 132 -20.86 -6.43 -11.60
C VAL A 132 -20.33 -7.34 -10.50
N SER A 133 -21.06 -7.43 -9.40
CA SER A 133 -20.76 -8.35 -8.29
C SER A 133 -20.83 -9.81 -8.74
N ASP A 134 -19.92 -10.64 -8.23
CA ASP A 134 -19.95 -12.09 -8.37
C ASP A 134 -21.06 -12.78 -7.57
N GLY A 135 -21.79 -12.04 -6.73
CA GLY A 135 -22.97 -12.52 -6.01
C GLY A 135 -22.68 -13.20 -4.67
N TYR A 136 -21.41 -13.26 -4.22
CA TYR A 136 -21.12 -13.77 -2.88
C TYR A 136 -21.62 -12.81 -1.78
N THR A 137 -22.16 -13.37 -0.69
CA THR A 137 -22.72 -12.58 0.41
C THR A 137 -21.64 -11.90 1.26
N VAL A 138 -20.50 -12.58 1.46
CA VAL A 138 -19.38 -12.08 2.25
C VAL A 138 -18.26 -11.73 1.29
N ASN A 139 -17.78 -10.48 1.36
CA ASN A 139 -16.71 -9.94 0.51
C ASN A 139 -16.94 -10.18 -1.00
N PRO A 140 -18.09 -9.77 -1.57
CA PRO A 140 -18.30 -9.87 -3.01
C PRO A 140 -17.19 -9.17 -3.78
N LYS A 141 -16.75 -9.77 -4.88
CA LYS A 141 -15.79 -9.15 -5.79
C LYS A 141 -16.45 -8.76 -7.09
N SER A 142 -15.79 -7.86 -7.81
CA SER A 142 -16.18 -7.57 -9.18
C SER A 142 -15.82 -8.75 -10.06
N THR A 143 -16.74 -9.16 -10.93
CA THR A 143 -16.48 -10.17 -11.98
C THR A 143 -15.42 -9.74 -12.99
N SER A 144 -15.09 -8.44 -13.06
CA SER A 144 -14.02 -7.90 -13.91
C SER A 144 -12.69 -7.70 -13.17
N ILE A 145 -12.60 -8.12 -11.90
CA ILE A 145 -11.39 -7.92 -11.11
C ILE A 145 -10.17 -8.59 -11.75
N THR A 146 -9.08 -7.83 -11.79
CA THR A 146 -7.87 -8.16 -12.51
C THR A 146 -6.68 -7.93 -11.60
N THR A 147 -5.69 -8.82 -11.64
CA THR A 147 -4.41 -8.67 -10.98
C THR A 147 -3.37 -8.15 -11.96
N VAL A 148 -2.80 -7.00 -11.65
CA VAL A 148 -1.74 -6.33 -12.43
C VAL A 148 -0.42 -6.44 -11.68
N PHE A 149 0.63 -6.84 -12.38
CA PHE A 149 1.99 -6.88 -11.85
C PHE A 149 2.78 -5.70 -12.38
N VAL A 150 3.36 -4.90 -11.48
CA VAL A 150 4.14 -3.72 -11.81
C VAL A 150 5.57 -3.92 -11.30
N ASP A 151 6.56 -3.63 -12.15
CA ASP A 151 7.96 -3.50 -11.74
C ASP A 151 8.12 -2.22 -10.92
N ILE A 152 8.53 -2.33 -9.66
CA ILE A 152 8.56 -1.21 -8.73
C ILE A 152 9.57 -0.15 -9.18
N ALA A 153 10.73 -0.56 -9.70
CA ALA A 153 11.80 0.35 -10.08
C ALA A 153 11.39 1.26 -11.24
N THR A 154 10.67 0.72 -12.22
CA THR A 154 10.31 1.43 -13.45
C THR A 154 8.87 1.96 -13.47
N GLY A 155 7.98 1.37 -12.67
CA GLY A 155 6.53 1.62 -12.74
C GLY A 155 5.85 0.97 -13.95
N ASN A 156 6.54 0.12 -14.70
CA ASN A 156 5.97 -0.54 -15.86
C ASN A 156 5.09 -1.72 -15.45
N VAL A 157 3.90 -1.82 -16.05
CA VAL A 157 3.10 -3.04 -16.00
C VAL A 157 3.81 -4.13 -16.79
N VAL A 158 4.20 -5.21 -16.10
CA VAL A 158 4.91 -6.35 -16.72
C VAL A 158 3.99 -7.51 -17.04
N ARG A 159 2.84 -7.61 -16.35
CA ARG A 159 1.82 -8.64 -16.59
C ARG A 159 0.46 -8.20 -16.08
N SER A 160 -0.59 -8.72 -16.69
CA SER A 160 -1.97 -8.59 -16.22
C SER A 160 -2.70 -9.92 -16.41
N VAL A 161 -3.45 -10.35 -15.40
CA VAL A 161 -4.21 -11.60 -15.40
C VAL A 161 -5.56 -11.40 -14.71
N THR A 162 -6.61 -12.07 -15.18
CA THR A 162 -7.90 -12.09 -14.47
C THR A 162 -7.75 -12.75 -13.10
N GLY A 163 -8.41 -12.19 -12.08
CA GLY A 163 -8.37 -12.70 -10.71
C GLY A 163 -7.97 -11.66 -9.68
N PHE A 164 -7.97 -12.08 -8.42
CA PHE A 164 -7.69 -11.29 -7.23
C PHE A 164 -7.04 -12.18 -6.16
N ASP A 165 -6.99 -11.69 -4.91
CA ASP A 165 -6.39 -12.39 -3.77
C ASP A 165 -4.87 -12.49 -3.93
N VAL A 166 -4.27 -11.31 -4.04
CA VAL A 166 -2.83 -11.17 -4.22
C VAL A 166 -2.12 -11.60 -2.95
N ASP A 167 -1.30 -12.65 -3.06
CA ASP A 167 -0.38 -13.14 -2.04
C ASP A 167 0.82 -13.83 -2.73
N TRP A 168 1.95 -13.94 -2.04
CA TRP A 168 3.21 -14.47 -2.60
C TRP A 168 3.72 -15.73 -1.90
#